data_AF-Q97HZ4-F1
#
_entry.id   AF-Q97HZ4-F1
#
_cell.length_a   1.000
_cell.length_b   1.000
_cell.length_c   1.000
_cell.angle_alpha   90.00
_cell.angle_beta   90.00
_cell.angle_gamma   90.00
#
_symmetry.space_group_name_H-M   'P 1'
#
loop_
_entity.id
_entity.type
_entity.pdbx_description
1 polymer ?
#
loop_
_entity_poly.entity_id
_entity_poly.type
_entity_poly.pdbx_seq_one_letter_code
_entity_poly.pdbx_strand_id
1 'polypeptide(L)'
;MNKRRLLVLTLTLAITFPTAVFAKGNEDAHGKNSNAVNPKQQEQKQEMKSQANQAVKVESKNVSPSTTNQVNQKIEAKEKKDTKAQEIATFKSEMKAKHDEMKQIRQQTIVLKQQIEQKENQLSSIILDLQAGKKTLPEDEINSLITLSDTLQVDSNKVEETSEISSEVSEVQAKVKGQDFNNALISMDKVIGKMQARLDALNKLNTDLDVAIKIANTATTG
;
A
#
# COMPACT_ATOMS: atom_id res chain seq x y z
N MET A 1 10.43 -43.23 -9.38
CA MET A 1 11.06 -42.27 -8.44
C MET A 1 10.51 -42.56 -7.04
N ASN A 2 11.35 -42.65 -6.00
CA ASN A 2 10.87 -42.89 -4.63
C ASN A 2 10.06 -41.66 -4.16
N LYS A 3 8.89 -41.85 -3.52
CA LYS A 3 8.01 -40.77 -3.03
C LYS A 3 8.74 -39.77 -2.13
N ARG A 4 9.72 -40.25 -1.34
CA ARG A 4 10.61 -39.38 -0.54
C ARG A 4 11.46 -38.45 -1.41
N ARG A 5 11.99 -38.94 -2.54
CA ARG A 5 12.74 -38.12 -3.50
C ARG A 5 11.83 -37.15 -4.26
N LEU A 6 10.56 -37.52 -4.51
CA LEU A 6 9.58 -36.65 -5.14
C LEU A 6 9.19 -35.48 -4.22
N LEU A 7 8.79 -35.76 -2.98
CA LEU A 7 8.49 -34.77 -1.93
C LEU A 7 9.58 -33.71 -1.83
N VAL A 8 10.82 -34.18 -1.75
CA VAL A 8 12.00 -33.34 -1.63
C VAL A 8 12.12 -32.40 -2.82
N LEU A 9 11.97 -32.93 -4.03
CA LEU A 9 12.16 -32.16 -5.25
C LEU A 9 11.05 -31.13 -5.44
N THR A 10 9.81 -31.48 -5.07
CA THR A 10 8.65 -30.58 -5.16
C THR A 10 8.70 -29.48 -4.11
N LEU A 11 8.99 -29.78 -2.83
CA LEU A 11 9.05 -28.75 -1.79
C LEU A 11 10.24 -27.81 -1.98
N THR A 12 11.41 -28.30 -2.42
CA THR A 12 12.54 -27.40 -2.69
C THR A 12 12.22 -26.38 -3.78
N LEU A 13 11.47 -26.76 -4.82
CA LEU A 13 11.01 -25.82 -5.86
C LEU A 13 9.95 -24.84 -5.34
N ALA A 14 9.04 -25.32 -4.49
CA ALA A 14 7.95 -24.51 -3.94
C ALA A 14 8.41 -23.48 -2.89
N ILE A 15 9.57 -23.69 -2.25
CA ILE A 15 10.08 -22.84 -1.16
C ILE A 15 11.11 -21.80 -1.67
N THR A 16 11.61 -21.91 -2.90
CA THR A 16 12.52 -20.91 -3.48
C THR A 16 11.78 -19.67 -3.95
N PHE A 17 11.36 -18.83 -3.00
CA PHE A 17 10.85 -17.49 -3.29
C PHE A 17 12.00 -16.49 -3.43
N PRO A 18 11.95 -15.56 -4.39
CA PRO A 18 12.83 -14.40 -4.40
C PRO A 18 12.44 -13.43 -3.26
N THR A 19 12.82 -13.75 -2.02
CA THR A 19 12.74 -12.85 -0.86
C THR A 19 13.87 -11.80 -0.86
N ALA A 20 14.93 -12.03 -1.65
CA ALA A 20 16.22 -11.34 -1.56
C ALA A 20 16.28 -9.87 -2.06
N VAL A 21 15.21 -9.28 -2.60
CA VAL A 21 15.28 -7.92 -3.20
C VAL A 21 14.73 -6.81 -2.28
N PHE A 22 14.20 -7.12 -1.10
CA PHE A 22 13.52 -6.09 -0.29
C PHE A 22 14.25 -5.64 0.98
N ALA A 23 15.42 -6.21 1.30
CA ALA A 23 16.25 -5.79 2.44
C ALA A 23 17.08 -4.52 2.16
N LYS A 24 17.10 -4.00 0.93
CA LYS A 24 17.86 -2.78 0.57
C LYS A 24 16.95 -1.67 0.08
N GLY A 25 16.01 -1.28 0.94
CA GLY A 25 15.15 -0.11 0.73
C GLY A 25 15.53 1.03 1.66
N ASN A 26 16.44 1.89 1.19
CA ASN A 26 16.48 3.33 1.47
C ASN A 26 17.30 3.84 2.69
N GLU A 27 18.63 3.71 2.69
CA GLU A 27 19.51 4.62 3.46
C GLU A 27 20.19 5.71 2.63
N ASP A 28 20.27 5.60 1.30
CA ASP A 28 21.04 6.55 0.48
C ASP A 28 20.21 7.22 -0.62
N ALA A 29 19.29 8.11 -0.26
CA ALA A 29 18.76 9.07 -1.24
C ALA A 29 18.14 10.34 -0.63
N HIS A 30 18.60 10.85 0.51
CA HIS A 30 18.41 12.26 0.87
C HIS A 30 19.58 12.79 1.71
N GLY A 31 20.72 12.90 1.04
CA GLY A 31 21.80 13.78 1.47
C GLY A 31 21.33 15.24 1.44
N LYS A 32 20.95 15.73 2.61
CA LYS A 32 21.24 17.06 3.16
C LYS A 32 21.19 18.24 2.16
N ASN A 33 20.04 18.90 2.11
CA ASN A 33 20.05 20.36 2.10
C ASN A 33 19.21 20.85 3.28
N SER A 34 19.87 20.93 4.43
CA SER A 34 19.30 21.42 5.68
C SER A 34 19.33 22.94 5.65
N ASN A 35 18.24 23.58 5.22
CA ASN A 35 17.93 24.92 5.71
C ASN A 35 16.86 24.78 6.79
N ALA A 36 17.34 24.78 8.03
CA ALA A 36 16.53 24.92 9.22
C ALA A 36 15.84 26.29 9.17
N VAL A 37 14.51 26.29 9.09
CA VAL A 37 13.70 27.46 9.44
C VAL A 37 12.88 27.12 10.67
N ASN A 38 13.21 27.90 11.69
CA ASN A 38 12.75 27.94 13.07
C ASN A 38 11.21 28.08 13.17
N PRO A 39 10.53 27.30 14.03
CA PRO A 39 9.09 27.41 14.23
C PRO A 39 8.77 28.52 15.24
N LYS A 40 8.81 29.78 14.79
CA LYS A 40 8.17 30.92 15.47
C LYS A 40 7.81 31.99 14.44
N GLN A 41 6.67 31.83 13.77
CA GLN A 41 5.89 32.93 13.15
C GLN A 41 4.62 32.34 12.52
N GLN A 42 3.66 31.97 13.36
CA GLN A 42 2.29 31.72 12.89
C GLN A 42 1.26 32.12 13.96
N GLU A 43 1.51 33.25 14.62
CA GLU A 43 0.52 34.01 15.38
C GLU A 43 0.80 35.49 15.12
N GLN A 44 0.13 36.05 14.10
CA GLN A 44 -0.13 37.48 13.84
C GLN A 44 -0.34 37.70 12.34
N LYS A 45 -1.55 37.40 11.86
CA LYS A 45 -2.16 38.08 10.70
C LYS A 45 -3.65 37.75 10.61
N GLN A 46 -4.35 38.01 11.70
CA GLN A 46 -5.81 38.02 11.73
C GLN A 46 -6.28 39.20 12.58
N GLU A 47 -5.88 40.41 12.19
CA GLU A 47 -6.50 41.66 12.61
C GLU A 47 -5.96 42.78 11.72
N MET A 48 -6.80 43.79 11.45
CA MET A 48 -6.62 44.88 10.48
C MET A 48 -6.94 44.53 9.01
N LYS A 49 -8.24 44.52 8.70
CA LYS A 49 -8.83 45.32 7.60
C LYS A 49 -10.37 45.28 7.68
N SER A 50 -10.90 45.79 8.78
CA SER A 50 -12.32 46.13 8.92
C SER A 50 -12.40 47.53 9.51
N GLN A 51 -12.28 48.56 8.66
CA GLN A 51 -12.83 49.92 8.83
C GLN A 51 -12.14 50.86 7.84
N ALA A 52 -12.79 51.13 6.72
CA ALA A 52 -12.75 52.43 6.06
C ALA A 52 -13.95 52.52 5.10
N ASN A 53 -14.80 53.52 5.36
CA ASN A 53 -15.78 54.14 4.46
C ASN A 53 -17.25 53.66 4.54
N GLN A 54 -17.91 54.04 5.65
CA GLN A 54 -19.12 54.89 5.56
C GLN A 54 -18.63 56.35 5.53
N ALA A 55 -19.18 57.35 4.84
CA ALA A 55 -20.36 57.51 3.99
C ALA A 55 -20.15 58.79 3.16
N VAL A 56 -20.71 58.88 1.95
CA VAL A 56 -21.15 60.18 1.39
C VAL A 56 -22.50 59.94 0.73
N LYS A 57 -23.52 60.58 1.30
CA LYS A 57 -24.88 60.71 0.79
C LYS A 57 -24.92 61.98 -0.06
N VAL A 58 -25.20 61.87 -1.36
CA VAL A 58 -25.82 62.94 -2.16
C VAL A 58 -26.73 62.27 -3.20
N GLU A 59 -28.02 62.62 -3.16
CA GLU A 59 -29.02 62.23 -4.16
C GLU A 59 -28.68 62.81 -5.54
N SER A 60 -28.83 62.01 -6.60
CA SER A 60 -29.52 62.42 -7.84
C SER A 60 -29.67 61.26 -8.82
N LYS A 61 -30.87 61.17 -9.39
CA LYS A 61 -31.34 60.35 -10.51
C LYS A 61 -30.24 59.91 -11.50
N ASN A 62 -30.13 58.60 -11.73
CA ASN A 62 -30.29 57.91 -13.03
C ASN A 62 -29.74 56.47 -12.92
N VAL A 63 -30.59 55.46 -12.76
CA VAL A 63 -30.15 54.06 -12.68
C VAL A 63 -29.90 53.55 -14.10
N SER A 64 -28.62 53.49 -14.48
CA SER A 64 -28.17 52.82 -15.71
C SER A 64 -27.95 51.31 -15.42
N PRO A 65 -28.33 50.37 -16.29
CA PRO A 65 -28.41 48.93 -15.97
C PRO A 65 -27.06 48.20 -15.86
N SER A 66 -25.92 48.88 -15.97
CA SER A 66 -24.61 48.25 -16.18
C SER A 66 -23.90 47.74 -14.91
N THR A 67 -24.33 48.16 -13.72
CA THR A 67 -23.60 47.90 -12.46
C THR A 67 -23.98 46.57 -11.80
N THR A 68 -25.18 46.06 -12.08
CA THR A 68 -25.70 44.80 -11.49
C THR A 68 -24.95 43.56 -12.01
N ASN A 69 -24.53 43.56 -13.28
CA ASN A 69 -23.83 42.42 -13.88
C ASN A 69 -22.41 42.20 -13.33
N GLN A 70 -21.69 43.26 -12.93
CA GLN A 70 -20.33 43.12 -12.38
C GLN A 70 -20.30 42.62 -10.93
N VAL A 71 -21.33 42.92 -10.14
CA VAL A 71 -21.44 42.43 -8.76
C VAL A 71 -21.83 40.95 -8.76
N ASN A 72 -22.78 40.54 -9.61
CA ASN A 72 -23.15 39.12 -9.75
C ASN A 72 -22.00 38.25 -10.26
N GLN A 73 -21.24 38.69 -11.28
CA GLN A 73 -20.06 37.94 -11.76
C GLN A 73 -18.95 37.80 -10.71
N LYS A 74 -18.79 38.79 -9.83
CA LYS A 74 -17.75 38.79 -8.79
C LYS A 74 -18.14 37.94 -7.57
N ILE A 75 -19.43 37.82 -7.27
CA ILE A 75 -19.97 36.91 -6.26
C ILE A 75 -19.86 35.45 -6.75
N GLU A 76 -20.30 35.16 -7.98
CA GLU A 76 -20.20 33.83 -8.58
C GLU A 76 -18.75 33.32 -8.71
N ALA A 77 -17.79 34.21 -9.03
CA ALA A 77 -16.38 33.86 -9.10
C ALA A 77 -15.77 33.56 -7.71
N LYS A 78 -16.27 34.23 -6.67
CA LYS A 78 -15.84 34.01 -5.28
C LYS A 78 -16.43 32.72 -4.71
N GLU A 79 -17.72 32.46 -4.96
CA GLU A 79 -18.38 31.20 -4.59
C GLU A 79 -17.71 30.01 -5.29
N LYS A 80 -17.44 30.09 -6.61
CA LYS A 80 -16.70 29.04 -7.34
C LYS A 80 -15.29 28.80 -6.79
N LYS A 81 -14.64 29.82 -6.22
CA LYS A 81 -13.32 29.69 -5.60
C LYS A 81 -13.40 29.01 -4.24
N ASP A 82 -14.41 29.35 -3.45
CA ASP A 82 -14.65 28.75 -2.13
C ASP A 82 -15.08 27.27 -2.27
N THR A 83 -15.89 26.92 -3.27
CA THR A 83 -16.24 25.52 -3.59
C THR A 83 -15.02 24.70 -4.01
N LYS A 84 -14.17 25.23 -4.90
CA LYS A 84 -12.91 24.57 -5.30
C LYS A 84 -11.94 24.40 -4.14
N ALA A 85 -11.86 25.37 -3.24
CA ALA A 85 -11.02 25.28 -2.05
C ALA A 85 -11.50 24.15 -1.12
N GLN A 86 -12.82 24.00 -0.98
CA GLN A 86 -13.44 22.92 -0.20
C GLN A 86 -13.21 21.55 -0.85
N GLU A 87 -13.37 21.42 -2.17
CA GLU A 87 -13.08 20.20 -2.92
C GLU A 87 -11.62 19.76 -2.75
N ILE A 88 -10.67 20.70 -2.85
CA ILE A 88 -9.24 20.40 -2.64
C ILE A 88 -8.96 19.98 -1.20
N ALA A 89 -9.63 20.61 -0.21
CA ALA A 89 -9.47 20.25 1.20
C ALA A 89 -9.96 18.82 1.46
N THR A 90 -11.15 18.47 0.95
CA THR A 90 -11.72 17.12 1.03
C THR A 90 -10.81 16.11 0.35
N PHE A 91 -10.39 16.37 -0.90
CA PHE A 91 -9.47 15.51 -1.63
C PHE A 91 -8.16 15.25 -0.87
N LYS A 92 -7.55 16.29 -0.28
CA LYS A 92 -6.33 16.13 0.53
C LYS A 92 -6.55 15.26 1.77
N SER A 93 -7.69 15.43 2.43
CA SER A 93 -8.06 14.62 3.60
C SER A 93 -8.21 13.14 3.22
N GLU A 94 -8.95 12.85 2.15
CA GLU A 94 -9.15 11.49 1.65
C GLU A 94 -7.85 10.85 1.15
N MET A 95 -7.03 11.59 0.41
CA MET A 95 -5.70 11.12 -0.03
C MET A 95 -4.80 10.78 1.17
N LYS A 96 -4.88 11.57 2.24
CA LYS A 96 -4.13 11.28 3.47
C LYS A 96 -4.62 9.99 4.13
N ALA A 97 -5.94 9.81 4.25
CA ALA A 97 -6.51 8.58 4.81
C ALA A 97 -6.08 7.34 4.03
N LYS A 98 -6.21 7.38 2.69
CA LYS A 98 -5.77 6.31 1.79
C LYS A 98 -4.27 6.03 1.88
N HIS A 99 -3.45 7.05 2.05
CA HIS A 99 -2.00 6.88 2.24
C HIS A 99 -1.64 6.25 3.60
N ASP A 100 -2.38 6.59 4.65
CA ASP A 100 -2.19 5.98 5.97
C ASP A 100 -2.64 4.49 5.95
N GLU A 101 -3.68 4.14 5.19
CA GLU A 101 -4.07 2.75 4.91
C GLU A 101 -2.97 1.97 4.16
N MET A 102 -2.43 2.53 3.07
CA MET A 102 -1.32 1.89 2.34
C MET A 102 -0.10 1.64 3.23
N LYS A 103 0.20 2.55 4.17
CA LYS A 103 1.28 2.34 5.14
C LYS A 103 1.01 1.15 6.05
N GLN A 104 -0.22 1.00 6.54
CA GLN A 104 -0.60 -0.14 7.39
C GLN A 104 -0.46 -1.45 6.62
N ILE A 105 -1.00 -1.53 5.40
CA ILE A 105 -0.88 -2.72 4.54
C ILE A 105 0.59 -3.06 4.26
N ARG A 106 1.42 -2.05 3.98
CA ARG A 106 2.86 -2.24 3.77
C ARG A 106 3.55 -2.80 5.02
N GLN A 107 3.23 -2.28 6.20
CA GLN A 107 3.82 -2.77 7.45
C GLN A 107 3.44 -4.22 7.71
N GLN A 108 2.16 -4.58 7.53
CA GLN A 108 1.68 -5.97 7.66
C GLN A 108 2.36 -6.89 6.63
N THR A 109 2.51 -6.43 5.40
CA THR A 109 3.22 -7.15 4.33
C THR A 109 4.66 -7.46 4.70
N ILE A 110 5.39 -6.51 5.29
CA ILE A 110 6.78 -6.70 5.73
C ILE A 110 6.85 -7.78 6.82
N VAL A 111 5.97 -7.70 7.83
CA VAL A 111 5.93 -8.67 8.94
C VAL A 111 5.64 -10.08 8.42
N LEU A 112 4.65 -10.24 7.55
CA LEU A 112 4.30 -11.55 6.98
C LEU A 112 5.43 -12.14 6.16
N LYS A 113 6.13 -11.32 5.35
CA LYS A 113 7.29 -11.79 4.59
C LYS A 113 8.39 -12.34 5.49
N GLN A 114 8.68 -11.66 6.60
CA GLN A 114 9.67 -12.13 7.58
C GLN A 114 9.23 -13.46 8.23
N GLN A 115 7.94 -13.61 8.55
CA GLN A 115 7.40 -14.86 9.09
C GLN A 115 7.49 -16.01 8.07
N ILE A 116 7.14 -15.73 6.81
CA ILE A 116 7.25 -16.69 5.71
C ILE A 116 8.70 -17.15 5.54
N GLU A 117 9.67 -16.23 5.48
CA GLU A 117 11.09 -16.56 5.36
C GLU A 117 11.59 -17.45 6.52
N GLN A 118 11.16 -17.18 7.76
CA GLN A 118 11.51 -18.03 8.90
C GLN A 118 10.93 -19.44 8.77
N LYS A 119 9.67 -19.54 8.33
CA LYS A 119 8.97 -20.81 8.11
C LYS A 119 9.58 -21.62 6.96
N GLU A 120 9.92 -20.97 5.86
CA GLU A 120 10.61 -21.57 4.72
C GLU A 120 11.95 -22.16 5.14
N ASN A 121 12.74 -21.43 5.93
CA ASN A 121 14.00 -21.92 6.48
C ASN A 121 13.80 -23.12 7.41
N GLN A 122 12.79 -23.07 8.29
CA GLN A 122 12.44 -24.19 9.16
C GLN A 122 12.05 -25.43 8.35
N LEU A 123 11.16 -25.28 7.39
CA LEU A 123 10.68 -26.36 6.54
C LEU A 123 11.82 -26.95 5.71
N SER A 124 12.68 -26.10 5.14
CA SER A 124 13.87 -26.51 4.40
C SER A 124 14.83 -27.36 5.24
N SER A 125 15.07 -26.96 6.50
CA SER A 125 15.89 -27.74 7.43
C SER A 125 15.33 -29.14 7.68
N ILE A 126 14.01 -29.25 7.89
CA ILE A 126 13.36 -30.56 8.10
C ILE A 126 13.43 -31.42 6.85
N ILE A 127 13.23 -30.83 5.66
CA ILE A 127 13.34 -31.53 4.38
C ILE A 127 14.76 -32.06 4.18
N LEU A 128 15.80 -31.28 4.51
CA LEU A 128 17.20 -31.73 4.43
C LEU A 128 17.46 -32.93 5.34
N ASP A 129 16.90 -32.95 6.55
CA ASP A 129 17.00 -34.10 7.44
C ASP A 129 16.25 -35.34 6.90
N LEU A 130 15.10 -35.16 6.25
CA LEU A 130 14.37 -36.22 5.54
C LEU A 130 15.16 -36.75 4.33
N GLN A 131 15.81 -35.87 3.57
CA GLN A 131 16.70 -36.23 2.45
C GLN A 131 17.89 -37.05 2.90
N ALA A 132 18.52 -36.61 4.00
CA ALA A 132 19.67 -37.29 4.60
C ALA A 132 19.28 -38.61 5.29
N GLY A 133 17.98 -38.90 5.43
CA GLY A 133 17.48 -40.09 6.12
C GLY A 133 17.61 -40.03 7.65
N LYS A 134 17.97 -38.86 8.21
CA LYS A 134 18.03 -38.65 9.67
C LYS A 134 16.64 -38.64 10.30
N LYS A 135 15.64 -38.24 9.53
CA LYS A 135 14.23 -38.28 9.89
C LYS A 135 13.44 -39.10 8.88
N THR A 136 12.31 -39.61 9.32
CA THR A 136 11.34 -40.28 8.45
C THR A 136 9.93 -39.80 8.76
N LEU A 137 9.08 -39.84 7.73
CA LEU A 137 7.65 -39.59 7.84
C LEU A 137 6.89 -40.84 7.40
N PRO A 138 5.74 -41.13 8.04
CA PRO A 138 4.68 -41.97 7.51
C PRO A 138 4.33 -41.62 6.05
N GLU A 139 3.89 -42.62 5.28
CA GLU A 139 3.64 -42.45 3.85
C GLU A 139 2.46 -41.52 3.55
N ASP A 140 1.42 -41.52 4.39
CA ASP A 140 0.28 -40.62 4.35
C ASP A 140 0.68 -39.15 4.60
N GLU A 141 1.59 -38.90 5.52
CA GLU A 141 2.14 -37.56 5.79
C GLU A 141 3.03 -37.07 4.65
N ILE A 142 3.80 -37.96 4.01
CA ILE A 142 4.55 -37.64 2.79
C ILE A 142 3.61 -37.21 1.66
N ASN A 143 2.51 -37.94 1.43
CA ASN A 143 1.55 -37.59 0.38
C ASN A 143 0.84 -36.25 0.68
N SER A 144 0.55 -36.00 1.96
CA SER A 144 -0.04 -34.73 2.41
C SER A 144 0.89 -33.55 2.16
N LEU A 145 2.19 -33.69 2.46
CA LEU A 145 3.18 -32.67 2.15
C LEU A 145 3.39 -32.46 0.66
N ILE A 146 3.34 -33.51 -0.17
CA ILE A 146 3.40 -33.36 -1.64
C ILE A 146 2.22 -32.51 -2.13
N THR A 147 1.01 -32.80 -1.66
CA THR A 147 -0.20 -32.05 -2.05
C THR A 147 -0.14 -30.58 -1.58
N LEU A 148 0.38 -30.36 -0.37
CA LEU A 148 0.61 -29.00 0.13
C LEU A 148 1.69 -28.28 -0.66
N SER A 149 2.73 -28.98 -1.13
CA SER A 149 3.77 -28.40 -1.98
C SER A 149 3.20 -27.78 -3.25
N ASP A 150 2.26 -28.47 -3.91
CA ASP A 150 1.59 -27.94 -5.10
C ASP A 150 0.76 -26.70 -4.74
N THR A 151 0.11 -26.71 -3.58
CA THR A 151 -0.67 -25.58 -3.07
C THR A 151 0.22 -24.38 -2.76
N LEU A 152 1.37 -24.61 -2.09
CA LEU A 152 2.37 -23.57 -1.79
C LEU A 152 2.92 -22.93 -3.06
N GLN A 153 3.16 -23.72 -4.12
CA GLN A 153 3.58 -23.20 -5.41
C GLN A 153 2.50 -22.31 -6.07
N VAL A 154 1.23 -22.71 -6.01
CA VAL A 154 0.12 -21.90 -6.55
C VAL A 154 0.00 -20.59 -5.80
N ASP A 155 0.05 -20.64 -4.47
CA ASP A 155 0.00 -19.45 -3.63
C ASP A 155 1.21 -18.53 -3.84
N SER A 156 2.38 -19.12 -4.07
CA SER A 156 3.59 -18.40 -4.44
C SER A 156 3.38 -17.51 -5.65
N ASN A 157 2.91 -18.12 -6.73
CA ASN A 157 2.72 -17.45 -8.00
C ASN A 157 1.68 -16.32 -7.85
N LYS A 158 0.65 -16.53 -7.03
CA LYS A 158 -0.36 -15.50 -6.74
C LYS A 158 0.22 -14.28 -6.00
N VAL A 159 1.19 -14.47 -5.12
CA VAL A 159 1.93 -13.37 -4.47
C VAL A 159 2.77 -12.59 -5.49
N GLU A 160 3.33 -13.28 -6.49
CA GLU A 160 4.13 -12.67 -7.55
C GLU A 160 3.28 -11.86 -8.53
N GLU A 161 2.15 -12.41 -8.99
CA GLU A 161 1.18 -11.74 -9.87
C GLU A 161 0.64 -10.43 -9.28
N THR A 162 0.56 -10.35 -7.96
CA THR A 162 0.07 -9.16 -7.23
C THR A 162 1.17 -8.15 -6.89
N SER A 163 2.40 -8.35 -7.38
CA SER A 163 3.54 -7.49 -7.05
C SER A 163 3.65 -6.22 -7.89
N GLU A 164 3.00 -6.16 -9.05
CA GLU A 164 3.05 -5.02 -9.98
C GLU A 164 1.99 -3.95 -9.64
N ILE A 165 2.47 -2.82 -9.12
CA ILE A 165 1.63 -1.68 -8.68
C ILE A 165 2.12 -0.34 -9.27
N SER A 166 3.27 -0.35 -9.95
CA SER A 166 3.93 0.86 -10.47
C SER A 166 3.10 1.60 -11.53
N SER A 167 2.35 0.85 -12.36
CA SER A 167 1.42 1.40 -13.34
C SER A 167 0.29 2.19 -12.70
N GLU A 168 -0.34 1.64 -11.65
CA GLU A 168 -1.47 2.26 -10.96
C GLU A 168 -1.03 3.50 -10.18
N VAL A 169 0.15 3.46 -9.54
CA VAL A 169 0.73 4.64 -8.87
C VAL A 169 1.01 5.76 -9.87
N SER A 170 1.49 5.42 -11.07
CA SER A 170 1.72 6.40 -12.14
C SER A 170 0.40 7.03 -12.61
N GLU A 171 -0.67 6.23 -12.72
CA GLU A 171 -2.01 6.72 -13.05
C GLU A 171 -2.54 7.72 -12.00
N VAL A 172 -2.37 7.42 -10.71
CA VAL A 172 -2.71 8.35 -9.61
C VAL A 172 -1.98 9.67 -9.80
N GLN A 173 -0.66 9.64 -10.00
CA GLN A 173 0.13 10.86 -10.16
C GLN A 173 -0.30 11.70 -11.37
N ALA A 174 -0.62 11.07 -12.49
CA ALA A 174 -1.10 11.75 -13.69
C ALA A 174 -2.43 12.47 -13.43
N LYS A 175 -3.39 11.81 -12.77
CA LYS A 175 -4.71 12.37 -12.44
C LYS A 175 -4.62 13.51 -11.42
N VAL A 176 -3.75 13.39 -10.41
CA VAL A 176 -3.49 14.48 -9.46
C VAL A 176 -2.91 15.71 -10.15
N LYS A 177 -1.95 15.53 -11.07
CA LYS A 177 -1.38 16.64 -11.86
C LYS A 177 -2.42 17.29 -12.78
N GLY A 178 -3.32 16.48 -13.34
CA GLY A 178 -4.46 16.93 -14.14
C GLY A 178 -5.60 17.57 -13.34
N GLN A 179 -5.49 17.66 -12.00
CA GLN A 179 -6.56 18.11 -11.10
C GLN A 179 -7.85 17.29 -11.19
N ASP A 180 -7.75 16.04 -11.66
CA ASP A 180 -8.84 15.08 -11.72
C ASP A 180 -8.91 14.29 -10.40
N PHE A 181 -9.37 14.97 -9.36
CA PHE A 181 -9.32 14.49 -7.98
C PHE A 181 -10.17 13.23 -7.76
N ASN A 182 -11.37 13.17 -8.34
CA ASN A 182 -12.25 12.01 -8.20
C ASN A 182 -11.63 10.76 -8.83
N ASN A 183 -11.10 10.87 -10.05
CA ASN A 183 -10.47 9.71 -10.68
C ASN A 183 -9.12 9.37 -10.03
N ALA A 184 -8.42 10.33 -9.43
CA ALA A 184 -7.20 10.07 -8.66
C ALA A 184 -7.50 9.22 -7.43
N LEU A 185 -8.58 9.52 -6.70
CA LEU A 185 -9.03 8.73 -5.55
C LEU A 185 -9.43 7.31 -5.97
N ILE A 186 -10.16 7.17 -7.09
CA ILE A 186 -10.50 5.85 -7.66
C ILE A 186 -9.25 5.05 -8.04
N SER A 187 -8.24 5.69 -8.66
CA SER A 187 -6.98 5.00 -8.95
C SER A 187 -6.22 4.63 -7.68
N MET A 188 -6.31 5.44 -6.62
CA MET A 188 -5.73 5.10 -5.33
C MET A 188 -6.42 3.87 -4.71
N ASP A 189 -7.74 3.76 -4.84
CA ASP A 189 -8.47 2.56 -4.40
C ASP A 189 -8.03 1.29 -5.15
N LYS A 190 -7.69 1.41 -6.43
CA LYS A 190 -7.09 0.28 -7.18
C LYS A 190 -5.72 -0.12 -6.63
N VAL A 191 -4.87 0.87 -6.29
CA VAL A 191 -3.56 0.62 -5.66
C VAL A 191 -3.76 -0.13 -4.33
N ILE A 192 -4.65 0.37 -3.47
CA ILE A 192 -4.97 -0.25 -2.18
C ILE A 192 -5.50 -1.67 -2.38
N GLY A 193 -6.43 -1.86 -3.31
CA GLY A 193 -6.98 -3.18 -3.65
C GLY A 193 -5.90 -4.18 -4.07
N LYS A 194 -4.93 -3.76 -4.90
CA LYS A 194 -3.78 -4.60 -5.26
C LYS A 194 -2.88 -4.93 -4.06
N MET A 195 -2.58 -3.92 -3.23
CA MET A 195 -1.79 -4.13 -2.01
C MET A 195 -2.48 -5.09 -1.05
N GLN A 196 -3.81 -4.99 -0.89
CA GLN A 196 -4.61 -5.88 -0.05
C GLN A 196 -4.66 -7.29 -0.63
N ALA A 197 -4.87 -7.45 -1.94
CA ALA A 197 -4.85 -8.77 -2.59
C ALA A 197 -3.50 -9.48 -2.40
N ARG A 198 -2.40 -8.73 -2.45
CA ARG A 198 -1.06 -9.25 -2.13
C ARG A 198 -0.93 -9.66 -0.67
N LEU A 199 -1.45 -8.85 0.24
CA LEU A 199 -1.45 -9.14 1.67
C LEU A 199 -2.24 -10.42 1.97
N ASP A 200 -3.41 -10.59 1.35
CA ASP A 200 -4.26 -11.78 1.50
C ASP A 200 -3.57 -13.04 0.95
N ALA A 201 -2.89 -12.92 -0.20
CA ALA A 201 -2.10 -14.02 -0.77
C ALA A 201 -0.94 -14.43 0.16
N LEU A 202 -0.24 -13.45 0.75
CA LEU A 202 0.81 -13.72 1.75
C LEU A 202 0.25 -14.38 3.02
N ASN A 203 -0.91 -13.94 3.51
CA ASN A 203 -1.56 -14.56 4.67
C ASN A 203 -1.92 -16.03 4.41
N LYS A 204 -2.42 -16.33 3.20
CA LYS A 204 -2.75 -17.70 2.80
C LYS A 204 -1.49 -18.56 2.75
N LEU A 205 -0.45 -18.09 2.05
CA LEU A 205 0.85 -18.76 1.98
C LEU A 205 1.44 -19.02 3.38
N ASN A 206 1.38 -18.02 4.27
CA ASN A 206 1.88 -18.13 5.63
C ASN A 206 1.12 -19.20 6.45
N THR A 207 -0.18 -19.35 6.20
CA THR A 207 -1.04 -20.37 6.83
C THR A 207 -0.74 -21.76 6.28
N ASP A 208 -0.60 -21.89 4.96
CA ASP A 208 -0.30 -23.17 4.30
C ASP A 208 1.11 -23.66 4.71
N LEU A 209 2.07 -22.75 4.92
CA LEU A 209 3.38 -23.06 5.51
C LEU A 209 3.26 -23.56 6.97
N ASP A 210 2.36 -23.01 7.78
CA ASP A 210 2.12 -23.53 9.15
C ASP A 210 1.62 -24.98 9.12
N VAL A 211 0.71 -25.30 8.19
CA VAL A 211 0.23 -26.67 8.00
C VAL A 211 1.36 -27.59 7.56
N ALA A 212 2.18 -27.17 6.58
CA ALA A 212 3.32 -27.94 6.10
C ALA A 212 4.34 -28.18 7.21
N ILE A 213 4.68 -27.17 8.01
CA ILE A 213 5.60 -27.30 9.15
C ILE A 213 5.03 -28.24 10.21
N LYS A 214 3.73 -28.15 10.50
CA LYS A 214 3.07 -29.02 11.49
C LYS A 214 3.21 -30.49 11.08
N ILE A 215 2.98 -30.82 9.82
CA ILE A 215 3.18 -32.17 9.29
C ILE A 215 4.67 -32.52 9.28
N ALA A 216 5.55 -31.63 8.84
CA ALA A 216 6.99 -31.91 8.83
C ALA A 216 7.56 -32.20 10.23
N ASN A 217 7.01 -31.58 11.27
CA ASN A 217 7.44 -31.77 12.66
C ASN A 217 7.01 -33.10 13.29
N THR A 218 6.11 -33.87 12.69
CA THR A 218 5.79 -35.23 13.15
C THR A 218 6.90 -36.22 12.79
N ALA A 219 7.84 -35.81 11.93
CA ALA A 219 8.94 -36.65 11.47
C ALA A 219 9.79 -37.14 12.66
N THR A 220 9.89 -38.46 12.80
CA THR A 220 10.68 -39.11 13.84
C THR A 220 12.08 -39.39 13.36
N THR A 221 13.04 -39.49 14.29
CA THR A 221 14.39 -39.97 13.97
C THR A 221 14.32 -41.35 13.33
N GLY A 222 14.96 -41.47 12.16
CA GLY A 222 15.02 -42.70 11.36
C GLY A 222 16.03 -43.71 11.85
#